data_AF-A0A938S943-F1
#
_entry.id   AF-A0A938S943-F1
#
_cell.length_a   1.000
_cell.length_b   1.000
_cell.length_c   1.000
_cell.angle_alpha   90.00
_cell.angle_beta   90.00
_cell.angle_gamma   90.00
#
_symmetry.space_group_name_H-M   'P 1'
#
loop_
_entity.id
_entity.type
_entity.pdbx_description
1 polymer ?
#
loop_
_entity_poly.entity_id
_entity_poly.type
_entity_poly.pdbx_seq_one_letter_code
_entity_poly.pdbx_strand_id
1 'polypeptide(L)'
;MYQRVIVLVTALLFALGLPGFGQEGERMDKARLMVRVIPQPREVTVSAADFVLDAGAAIVLGKPDDEQDRFAVETLRDDLRMLWGAELPVAAKARKPVLVGVASRDAAVREACQRKGLKVTAELGDEGYVLAVDAEGVVAAANAAPGVFYALQTLRQLVRRADGKAAFQGVRIRDWPGLRYRGVQDDVSRGPVPTMDYFKKEIRTLAAFKVNVFCLYVEHVFKFEKHPEIAPEGGEITAQQIREL
;
A
#
# COMPACT_ATOMS: atom_id res chain seq x y z
N MET A 1 -36.33 28.34 -51.26
CA MET A 1 -36.47 27.95 -49.85
C MET A 1 -36.89 26.49 -49.84
N TYR A 2 -36.14 25.66 -49.12
CA TYR A 2 -35.76 24.29 -49.51
C TYR A 2 -36.86 23.22 -49.52
N GLN A 3 -36.74 22.33 -50.53
CA GLN A 3 -37.44 21.07 -50.75
C GLN A 3 -37.24 20.06 -49.60
N ARG A 4 -38.34 19.44 -49.18
CA ARG A 4 -38.37 18.14 -48.49
C ARG A 4 -38.74 17.09 -49.52
N VAL A 5 -37.88 16.11 -49.79
CA VAL A 5 -38.27 14.73 -50.10
C VAL A 5 -37.14 13.80 -49.66
N ILE A 6 -37.49 12.90 -48.75
CA ILE A 6 -36.68 11.78 -48.28
C ILE A 6 -36.78 10.67 -49.33
N VAL A 7 -35.65 10.16 -49.82
CA VAL A 7 -35.57 8.82 -50.41
C VAL A 7 -34.43 8.05 -49.75
N LEU A 8 -34.83 6.98 -49.11
CA LEU A 8 -34.04 5.95 -48.45
C LEU A 8 -33.24 5.19 -49.52
N VAL A 9 -31.92 5.12 -49.42
CA VAL A 9 -31.11 4.10 -50.11
C VAL A 9 -30.18 3.46 -49.10
N THR A 10 -30.55 2.24 -48.75
CA THR A 10 -29.80 1.28 -47.94
C THR A 10 -28.59 0.82 -48.74
N ALA A 11 -27.37 1.10 -48.27
CA ALA A 11 -26.16 0.45 -48.75
C ALA A 11 -25.54 -0.34 -47.59
N LEU A 12 -25.78 -1.65 -47.62
CA LEU A 12 -25.00 -2.65 -46.90
C LEU A 12 -23.53 -2.52 -47.31
N LEU A 13 -22.64 -2.29 -46.34
CA LEU A 13 -21.24 -2.68 -46.47
C LEU A 13 -20.93 -3.64 -45.31
N PHE A 14 -21.00 -4.91 -45.67
CA PHE A 14 -20.58 -6.05 -44.86
C PHE A 14 -19.05 -6.03 -44.80
N ALA A 15 -18.48 -5.43 -43.76
CA ALA A 15 -17.11 -5.71 -43.36
C ALA A 15 -17.18 -6.57 -42.09
N LEU A 16 -17.13 -7.90 -42.29
CA LEU A 16 -16.88 -8.87 -41.23
C LEU A 16 -15.45 -8.67 -40.71
N GLY A 17 -15.26 -7.68 -39.85
CA GLY A 17 -14.11 -7.61 -38.96
C GLY A 17 -14.39 -8.50 -37.75
N LEU A 18 -13.78 -9.68 -37.72
CA LEU A 18 -13.79 -10.58 -36.56
C LEU A 18 -13.44 -9.79 -35.27
N PRO A 19 -14.30 -9.77 -34.24
CA PRO A 19 -13.91 -9.27 -32.94
C PRO A 19 -13.07 -10.36 -32.27
N GLY A 20 -11.76 -10.16 -32.14
CA GLY A 20 -10.96 -11.19 -31.48
C GLY A 20 -9.52 -10.87 -31.10
N PHE A 21 -8.78 -10.07 -31.88
CA PHE A 21 -7.32 -9.98 -31.65
C PHE A 21 -6.76 -8.59 -31.29
N GLY A 22 -7.51 -7.50 -31.51
CA GLY A 22 -7.02 -6.13 -31.23
C GLY A 22 -7.34 -5.60 -29.83
N GLN A 23 -8.43 -6.07 -29.21
CA GLN A 23 -8.88 -5.54 -27.92
C GLN A 23 -8.09 -6.07 -26.73
N GLU A 24 -7.49 -7.25 -26.81
CA GLU A 24 -6.69 -7.79 -25.71
C GLU A 24 -5.36 -7.04 -25.55
N GLY A 25 -4.68 -6.70 -26.66
CA GLY A 25 -3.44 -5.91 -26.64
C GLY A 25 -3.63 -4.50 -26.09
N GLU A 26 -4.62 -3.75 -26.59
CA GLU A 26 -4.92 -2.41 -26.08
C GLU A 26 -5.45 -2.41 -24.64
N ARG A 27 -6.21 -3.43 -24.23
CA ARG A 27 -6.72 -3.57 -22.87
C ARG A 27 -5.62 -3.97 -21.89
N MET A 28 -4.66 -4.80 -22.31
CA MET A 28 -3.46 -5.14 -21.55
C MET A 28 -2.54 -3.90 -21.37
N ASP A 29 -2.38 -3.09 -22.41
CA ASP A 29 -1.59 -1.85 -22.33
C ASP A 29 -2.25 -0.78 -21.45
N LYS A 30 -3.57 -0.58 -21.55
CA LYS A 30 -4.31 0.31 -20.64
C LYS A 30 -4.32 -0.20 -19.20
N ALA A 31 -4.40 -1.51 -18.99
CA ALA A 31 -4.30 -2.11 -17.65
C ALA A 31 -2.90 -1.95 -17.05
N ARG A 32 -1.84 -2.01 -17.86
CA ARG A 32 -0.46 -1.73 -17.43
C ARG A 32 -0.27 -0.29 -16.96
N LEU A 33 -0.98 0.65 -17.57
CA LEU A 33 -0.93 2.09 -17.27
C LEU A 33 -1.81 2.52 -16.09
N MET A 34 -2.69 1.66 -15.61
CA MET A 34 -3.58 1.99 -14.49
C MET A 34 -2.89 1.70 -13.16
N VAL A 35 -2.73 2.72 -12.31
CA VAL A 35 -2.25 2.56 -10.93
C VAL A 35 -3.46 2.49 -10.01
N ARG A 36 -3.62 1.37 -9.30
CA ARG A 36 -4.72 1.13 -8.36
C ARG A 36 -4.18 1.06 -6.94
N VAL A 37 -4.10 2.21 -6.29
CA VAL A 37 -3.70 2.32 -4.88
C VAL A 37 -4.84 2.98 -4.12
N ILE A 38 -5.18 2.43 -2.97
CA ILE A 38 -6.20 2.94 -2.05
C ILE A 38 -5.53 3.23 -0.69
N PRO A 39 -5.71 4.43 -0.11
CA PRO A 39 -6.28 5.63 -0.72
C PRO A 39 -5.48 6.12 -1.94
N GLN A 40 -6.13 6.88 -2.83
CA GLN A 40 -5.47 7.42 -4.01
C GLN A 40 -4.34 8.39 -3.59
N PRO A 41 -3.09 8.17 -4.04
CA PRO A 41 -1.99 9.05 -3.69
C PRO A 41 -2.14 10.45 -4.31
N ARG A 42 -1.55 11.46 -3.67
CA ARG A 42 -1.60 12.86 -4.14
C ARG A 42 -1.01 13.05 -5.52
N GLU A 43 0.16 12.48 -5.76
CA GLU A 43 0.88 12.59 -7.02
C GLU A 43 1.33 11.19 -7.46
N VAL A 44 1.01 10.80 -8.70
CA VAL A 44 1.38 9.50 -9.29
C VAL A 44 1.76 9.69 -10.75
N THR A 45 2.91 9.13 -11.13
CA THR A 45 3.34 9.00 -12.52
C THR A 45 3.76 7.55 -12.77
N VAL A 46 3.28 6.95 -13.86
CA VAL A 46 3.70 5.60 -14.25
C VAL A 46 5.11 5.63 -14.84
N SER A 47 5.95 4.68 -14.45
CA SER A 47 7.28 4.48 -15.05
C SER A 47 7.19 3.44 -16.18
N ALA A 48 8.17 3.44 -17.09
CA ALA A 48 8.14 2.56 -18.26
C ALA A 48 8.36 1.08 -17.92
N ALA A 49 8.94 0.76 -16.75
CA ALA A 49 9.39 -0.59 -16.43
C ALA A 49 9.12 -1.00 -14.98
N ASP A 50 8.75 -2.26 -14.82
CA ASP A 50 8.52 -2.87 -13.51
C ASP A 50 9.80 -3.31 -12.83
N PHE A 51 9.72 -3.38 -11.50
CA PHE A 51 10.75 -3.99 -10.69
C PHE A 51 10.42 -5.47 -10.44
N VAL A 52 11.04 -6.36 -11.21
CA VAL A 52 10.86 -7.81 -11.04
C VAL A 52 11.59 -8.31 -9.79
N LEU A 53 10.91 -9.08 -8.94
CA LEU A 53 11.46 -9.75 -7.76
C LEU A 53 12.22 -11.02 -8.19
N ASP A 54 13.49 -10.86 -8.53
CA ASP A 54 14.42 -11.94 -8.91
C ASP A 54 15.53 -12.12 -7.87
N ALA A 55 16.46 -13.05 -8.11
CA ALA A 55 17.56 -13.38 -7.18
C ALA A 55 18.50 -12.19 -6.86
N GLY A 56 18.47 -11.11 -7.65
CA GLY A 56 19.23 -9.89 -7.38
C GLY A 56 18.48 -8.88 -6.51
N ALA A 57 17.18 -9.09 -6.26
CA ALA A 57 16.32 -8.21 -5.49
C ALA A 57 16.44 -8.50 -3.98
N ALA A 58 16.70 -7.46 -3.18
CA ALA A 58 16.65 -7.55 -1.73
C ALA A 58 16.29 -6.19 -1.12
N ILE A 59 15.65 -6.21 0.04
CA ILE A 59 15.39 -5.02 0.85
C ILE A 59 16.69 -4.59 1.51
N VAL A 60 17.01 -3.31 1.37
CA VAL A 60 18.11 -2.65 2.06
C VAL A 60 17.51 -1.63 3.00
N LEU A 61 17.62 -1.89 4.30
CA LEU A 61 17.17 -0.97 5.35
C LEU A 61 18.16 0.18 5.48
N GLY A 62 17.60 1.38 5.56
CA GLY A 62 18.36 2.56 5.95
C GLY A 62 18.96 2.44 7.35
N LYS A 63 19.96 3.27 7.60
CA LYS A 63 20.73 3.40 8.83
C LYS A 63 20.41 4.74 9.51
N PRO A 64 20.36 4.78 10.86
CA PRO A 64 20.42 3.63 11.76
C PRO A 64 19.24 2.67 11.54
N ASP A 65 19.47 1.41 11.86
CA ASP A 65 18.49 0.35 11.72
C ASP A 65 17.39 0.52 12.78
N ASP A 66 16.23 1.02 12.34
CA ASP A 66 15.11 1.41 13.19
C ASP A 66 14.08 0.29 13.31
N GLU A 67 13.54 0.10 14.52
CA GLU A 67 12.58 -0.98 14.79
C GLU A 67 11.27 -0.81 14.02
N GLN A 68 10.80 0.43 13.83
CA GLN A 68 9.57 0.70 13.10
C GLN A 68 9.75 0.45 11.60
N ASP A 69 10.92 0.80 11.06
CA ASP A 69 11.26 0.48 9.65
C ASP A 69 11.37 -1.03 9.45
N ARG A 70 12.00 -1.77 10.39
CA ARG A 70 12.02 -3.25 10.36
C ARG A 70 10.64 -3.85 10.41
N PHE A 71 9.78 -3.39 11.31
CA PHE A 71 8.39 -3.84 11.42
C PHE A 71 7.61 -3.64 10.10
N ALA A 72 7.77 -2.47 9.48
CA ALA A 72 7.14 -2.17 8.20
C ALA A 72 7.63 -3.11 7.09
N VAL A 73 8.94 -3.37 7.05
CA VAL A 73 9.58 -4.29 6.09
C VAL A 73 9.09 -5.72 6.29
N GLU A 74 9.05 -6.22 7.52
CA GLU A 74 8.57 -7.58 7.78
C GLU A 74 7.10 -7.76 7.41
N THR A 75 6.26 -6.74 7.66
CA THR A 75 4.86 -6.74 7.21
C THR A 75 4.75 -6.91 5.69
N LEU A 76 5.54 -6.15 4.92
CA LEU A 76 5.58 -6.28 3.46
C LEU A 76 6.07 -7.67 3.02
N ARG A 77 7.11 -8.20 3.66
CA ARG A 77 7.68 -9.52 3.33
C ARG A 77 6.66 -10.64 3.59
N ASP A 78 5.95 -10.56 4.71
CA ASP A 78 4.88 -11.47 5.06
C ASP A 78 3.76 -11.46 4.00
N ASP A 79 3.34 -10.29 3.54
CA ASP A 79 2.33 -10.15 2.48
C ASP A 79 2.81 -10.71 1.14
N LEU A 80 4.06 -10.45 0.76
CA LEU A 80 4.65 -10.99 -0.48
C LEU A 80 4.69 -12.53 -0.45
N ARG A 81 5.06 -13.11 0.69
CA ARG A 81 5.08 -14.56 0.87
C ARG A 81 3.67 -15.14 0.82
N MET A 82 2.74 -14.59 1.61
CA MET A 82 1.40 -15.14 1.77
C MET A 82 0.51 -14.96 0.54
N LEU A 83 0.57 -13.80 -0.12
CA LEU A 83 -0.33 -13.45 -1.22
C LEU A 83 0.28 -13.72 -2.60
N TRP A 84 1.60 -13.66 -2.72
CA TRP A 84 2.29 -13.74 -4.01
C TRP A 84 3.27 -14.91 -4.12
N GLY A 85 3.50 -15.67 -3.05
CA GLY A 85 4.49 -16.76 -3.02
C GLY A 85 5.89 -16.26 -3.36
N ALA A 86 6.19 -14.99 -3.09
CA ALA A 86 7.43 -14.34 -3.45
C ALA A 86 8.26 -14.06 -2.20
N GLU A 87 9.53 -14.43 -2.24
CA GLU A 87 10.49 -14.11 -1.19
C GLU A 87 11.29 -12.86 -1.58
N LEU A 88 11.43 -11.95 -0.63
CA LEU A 88 12.27 -10.75 -0.77
C LEU A 88 13.14 -10.63 0.49
N PRO A 89 14.42 -11.05 0.41
CA PRO A 89 15.30 -11.08 1.58
C PRO A 89 15.72 -9.67 2.00
N VAL A 90 16.10 -9.51 3.28
CA VAL A 90 16.77 -8.31 3.79
C VAL A 90 18.27 -8.52 3.72
N ALA A 91 19.00 -7.56 3.15
CA ALA A 91 20.46 -7.64 3.00
C ALA A 91 21.11 -6.27 3.20
N ALA A 92 22.39 -6.26 3.57
CA ALA A 92 23.15 -5.01 3.71
C ALA A 92 23.35 -4.29 2.36
N LYS A 93 23.38 -5.05 1.26
CA LYS A 93 23.53 -4.57 -0.12
C LYS A 93 22.80 -5.50 -1.07
N ALA A 94 22.39 -4.98 -2.22
CA ALA A 94 21.72 -5.74 -3.28
C ALA A 94 22.09 -5.18 -4.65
N ARG A 95 22.05 -6.02 -5.69
CA ARG A 95 22.21 -5.56 -7.08
C ARG A 95 20.99 -4.74 -7.52
N LYS A 96 19.80 -5.18 -7.10
CA LYS A 96 18.50 -4.53 -7.35
C LYS A 96 17.88 -4.17 -5.99
N PRO A 97 18.26 -3.04 -5.38
CA PRO A 97 17.84 -2.73 -4.01
C PRO A 97 16.38 -2.26 -3.95
N VAL A 98 15.67 -2.72 -2.93
CA VAL A 98 14.48 -2.05 -2.39
C VAL A 98 14.95 -1.26 -1.17
N LEU A 99 15.36 -0.02 -1.40
CA LEU A 99 15.92 0.85 -0.38
C LEU A 99 14.79 1.55 0.40
N VAL A 100 14.77 1.36 1.71
CA VAL A 100 13.69 1.81 2.59
C VAL A 100 14.28 2.60 3.75
N GLY A 101 13.79 3.81 4.02
CA GLY A 101 14.15 4.51 5.25
C GLY A 101 13.87 6.01 5.28
N VAL A 102 14.31 6.65 6.35
CA VAL A 102 14.11 8.09 6.58
C VAL A 102 15.28 8.89 6.00
N ALA A 103 14.97 9.84 5.11
CA ALA A 103 15.98 10.56 4.33
C ALA A 103 16.88 11.49 5.16
N SER A 104 16.37 12.01 6.29
CA SER A 104 17.12 12.91 7.17
C SER A 104 18.22 12.21 7.96
N ARG A 105 18.04 10.92 8.30
CA ARG A 105 18.99 10.12 9.09
C ARG A 105 19.91 9.22 8.26
N ASP A 106 19.54 8.89 7.02
CA ASP A 106 20.31 8.00 6.17
C ASP A 106 20.89 8.72 4.94
N ALA A 107 22.22 8.58 4.73
CA ALA A 107 22.92 9.15 3.58
C ALA A 107 22.61 8.43 2.24
N ALA A 108 22.59 7.10 2.22
CA ALA A 108 22.28 6.31 1.04
C ALA A 108 20.84 6.52 0.53
N VAL A 109 19.85 6.64 1.42
CA VAL A 109 18.46 6.99 1.10
C VAL A 109 18.42 8.39 0.49
N ARG A 110 19.12 9.36 1.08
CA ARG A 110 19.18 10.74 0.58
C ARG A 110 19.83 10.82 -0.81
N GLU A 111 20.95 10.14 -1.01
CA GLU A 111 21.64 10.05 -2.30
C GLU A 111 20.76 9.36 -3.35
N ALA A 112 20.05 8.28 -2.98
CA ALA A 112 19.11 7.61 -3.88
C ALA A 112 17.94 8.52 -4.26
N CYS A 113 17.41 9.29 -3.31
CA CYS A 113 16.41 10.32 -3.58
C CYS A 113 16.94 11.39 -4.54
N GLN A 114 18.14 11.91 -4.33
CA GLN A 114 18.76 12.91 -5.23
C GLN A 114 18.95 12.35 -6.64
N ARG A 115 19.55 11.16 -6.77
CA ARG A 115 19.78 10.48 -8.05
C ARG A 115 18.48 10.22 -8.81
N LYS A 116 17.43 9.83 -8.11
CA LYS A 116 16.10 9.62 -8.71
C LYS A 116 15.27 10.90 -8.77
N GLY A 117 15.75 12.07 -8.35
CA GLY A 117 14.98 13.32 -8.35
C GLY A 117 13.71 13.29 -7.47
N LEU A 118 13.75 12.56 -6.35
CA LEU A 118 12.66 12.48 -5.38
C LEU A 118 12.75 13.62 -4.36
N LYS A 119 11.65 14.35 -4.21
CA LYS A 119 11.56 15.51 -3.33
C LYS A 119 10.97 15.14 -1.98
N VAL A 120 11.84 14.75 -1.04
CA VAL A 120 11.46 14.60 0.37
C VAL A 120 11.50 15.98 1.02
N THR A 121 10.34 16.65 1.06
CA THR A 121 10.20 18.03 1.59
C THR A 121 9.50 18.03 2.95
N ALA A 122 9.65 19.12 3.70
CA ALA A 122 8.96 19.30 4.98
C ALA A 122 7.42 19.24 4.85
N GLU A 123 6.87 19.61 3.69
CA GLU A 123 5.42 19.55 3.39
C GLU A 123 4.83 18.15 3.50
N LEU A 124 5.65 17.10 3.35
CA LEU A 124 5.20 15.73 3.52
C LEU A 124 4.80 15.43 4.98
N GLY A 125 5.29 16.21 5.95
CA GLY A 125 5.12 15.92 7.38
C GLY A 125 5.70 14.55 7.75
N ASP A 126 5.25 13.99 8.87
CA ASP A 126 5.78 12.73 9.40
C ASP A 126 5.20 11.48 8.71
N GLU A 127 4.00 11.61 8.14
CA GLU A 127 3.25 10.53 7.50
C GLU A 127 3.40 10.51 5.96
N GLY A 128 3.91 11.58 5.37
CA GLY A 128 4.11 11.65 3.93
C GLY A 128 5.40 10.95 3.48
N TYR A 129 5.41 10.52 2.22
CA TYR A 129 6.51 9.75 1.64
C TYR A 129 6.66 10.01 0.14
N VAL A 130 7.81 9.58 -0.36
CA VAL A 130 8.08 9.40 -1.79
C VAL A 130 8.37 7.93 -2.06
N LEU A 131 7.90 7.45 -3.19
CA LEU A 131 8.14 6.08 -3.66
C LEU A 131 8.50 6.11 -5.14
N ALA A 132 9.64 5.53 -5.51
CA ALA A 132 10.01 5.29 -6.90
C ALA A 132 10.24 3.80 -7.13
N VAL A 133 9.68 3.28 -8.21
CA VAL A 133 9.83 1.92 -8.68
C VAL A 133 10.21 1.97 -10.17
N ASP A 134 11.37 1.41 -10.49
CA ASP A 134 11.84 1.18 -11.86
C ASP A 134 12.64 -0.12 -11.95
N ALA A 135 13.15 -0.44 -13.14
CA ALA A 135 13.88 -1.69 -13.38
C ALA A 135 15.15 -1.85 -12.53
N GLU A 136 15.77 -0.74 -12.09
CA GLU A 136 17.02 -0.76 -11.33
C GLU A 136 16.78 -0.99 -9.84
N GLY A 137 15.65 -0.53 -9.30
CA GLY A 137 15.42 -0.53 -7.86
C GLY A 137 14.12 0.11 -7.42
N VAL A 138 13.86 -0.01 -6.12
CA VAL A 138 12.82 0.71 -5.41
C VAL A 138 13.45 1.65 -4.38
N VAL A 139 12.93 2.87 -4.27
CA VAL A 139 13.28 3.80 -3.20
C VAL A 139 11.99 4.21 -2.50
N ALA A 140 11.81 3.82 -1.25
CA ALA A 140 10.74 4.24 -0.36
C ALA A 140 11.35 5.12 0.74
N ALA A 141 11.05 6.42 0.71
CA ALA A 141 11.67 7.39 1.60
C ALA A 141 10.66 8.36 2.21
N ALA A 142 10.91 8.79 3.45
CA ALA A 142 10.05 9.73 4.16
C ALA A 142 10.84 10.63 5.12
N ASN A 143 10.15 11.57 5.77
CA ASN A 143 10.72 12.41 6.83
C ASN A 143 10.80 11.69 8.18
N ALA A 144 9.93 10.70 8.42
CA ALA A 144 9.84 9.93 9.66
C ALA A 144 9.35 8.50 9.38
N ALA A 145 9.48 7.62 10.37
CA ALA A 145 9.12 6.21 10.26
C ALA A 145 7.63 5.95 9.88
N PRO A 146 6.63 6.74 10.34
CA PRO A 146 5.25 6.56 9.87
C PRO A 146 5.09 6.71 8.35
N GLY A 147 5.79 7.67 7.74
CA GLY A 147 5.81 7.81 6.28
C GLY A 147 6.48 6.64 5.58
N VAL A 148 7.55 6.08 6.15
CA VAL A 148 8.18 4.84 5.63
C VAL A 148 7.16 3.69 5.66
N PHE A 149 6.44 3.52 6.78
CA PHE A 149 5.40 2.51 6.91
C PHE A 149 4.33 2.65 5.83
N TYR A 150 3.79 3.87 5.61
CA TYR A 150 2.78 4.09 4.56
C TYR A 150 3.31 3.96 3.14
N ALA A 151 4.59 4.25 2.90
CA ALA A 151 5.22 3.97 1.61
C ALA A 151 5.17 2.46 1.28
N LEU A 152 5.43 1.61 2.28
CA LEU A 152 5.33 0.16 2.12
C LEU A 152 3.89 -0.33 2.01
N GLN A 153 2.93 0.32 2.67
CA GLN A 153 1.49 0.04 2.46
C GLN A 153 1.02 0.39 1.05
N THR A 154 1.65 1.37 0.40
CA THR A 154 1.44 1.62 -1.03
C THR A 154 2.16 0.58 -1.88
N LEU A 155 3.41 0.25 -1.57
CA LEU A 155 4.21 -0.70 -2.35
C LEU A 155 3.58 -2.09 -2.41
N ARG A 156 2.99 -2.59 -1.32
CA ARG A 156 2.26 -3.88 -1.29
C ARG A 156 1.06 -3.92 -2.25
N GLN A 157 0.45 -2.78 -2.56
CA GLN A 157 -0.68 -2.69 -3.50
C GLN A 157 -0.22 -2.61 -4.96
N LEU A 158 1.06 -2.31 -5.19
CA LEU A 158 1.66 -2.23 -6.53
C LEU A 158 2.22 -3.58 -7.01
N VAL A 159 2.06 -4.65 -6.23
CA VAL A 159 2.51 -5.98 -6.64
C VAL A 159 1.64 -6.49 -7.78
N ARG A 160 2.28 -7.00 -8.84
CA ARG A 160 1.64 -7.66 -9.97
C ARG A 160 2.49 -8.82 -10.47
N ARG A 161 1.97 -9.56 -11.45
CA ARG A 161 2.75 -10.55 -12.20
C ARG A 161 3.36 -9.89 -13.44
N ALA A 162 4.67 -10.03 -13.60
CA ALA A 162 5.40 -9.73 -14.83
C ALA A 162 6.18 -10.98 -15.22
N ASP A 163 5.90 -11.52 -16.42
CA ASP A 163 6.53 -12.74 -16.96
C ASP A 163 6.54 -13.93 -15.97
N GLY A 164 5.40 -14.15 -15.31
CA GLY A 164 5.21 -15.23 -14.33
C GLY A 164 5.83 -14.98 -12.95
N LYS A 165 6.61 -13.91 -12.77
CA LYS A 165 7.24 -13.54 -11.48
C LYS A 165 6.48 -12.41 -10.80
N ALA A 166 6.57 -12.35 -9.48
CA ALA A 166 6.09 -11.19 -8.74
C ALA A 166 6.96 -9.98 -9.08
N ALA A 167 6.35 -8.81 -9.24
CA ALA A 167 7.02 -7.57 -9.57
C ALA A 167 6.26 -6.40 -8.93
N PHE A 168 6.96 -5.31 -8.63
CA PHE A 168 6.30 -4.04 -8.31
C PHE A 168 6.08 -3.25 -9.60
N GLN A 169 4.86 -2.73 -9.78
CA GLN A 169 4.52 -1.85 -10.89
C GLN A 169 5.41 -0.61 -10.89
N GLY A 170 6.01 -0.31 -12.04
CA GLY A 170 6.83 0.88 -12.23
C GLY A 170 6.05 2.17 -12.02
N VAL A 171 6.39 2.95 -11.00
CA VAL A 171 5.71 4.21 -10.65
C VAL A 171 6.66 5.20 -9.96
N ARG A 172 6.25 6.47 -9.93
CA ARG A 172 6.75 7.51 -9.04
C ARG A 172 5.57 8.10 -8.30
N ILE A 173 5.65 8.11 -6.97
CA ILE A 173 4.59 8.56 -6.09
C ILE A 173 5.16 9.55 -5.09
N ARG A 174 4.43 10.63 -4.85
CA ARG A 174 4.63 11.54 -3.72
C ARG A 174 3.27 11.69 -3.05
N ASP A 175 3.22 11.41 -1.76
CA ASP A 175 1.94 11.25 -1.07
C ASP A 175 2.01 11.73 0.38
N TRP A 176 0.92 12.30 0.87
CA TRP A 176 0.76 12.80 2.23
C TRP A 176 -0.73 12.93 2.58
N PRO A 177 -1.10 12.74 3.85
CA PRO A 177 -2.49 12.71 4.25
C PRO A 177 -3.15 14.09 4.14
N GLY A 178 -4.44 14.11 3.79
CA GLY A 178 -5.26 15.33 3.89
C GLY A 178 -5.79 15.61 5.30
N LEU A 179 -5.89 14.58 6.13
CA LEU A 179 -6.38 14.66 7.50
C LEU A 179 -5.40 13.97 8.43
N ARG A 180 -5.06 14.64 9.55
CA ARG A 180 -4.18 14.10 10.58
C ARG A 180 -4.76 12.84 11.23
N TYR A 181 -6.06 12.84 11.50
CA TYR A 181 -6.77 11.71 12.11
C TYR A 181 -7.65 11.03 11.08
N ARG A 182 -7.42 9.73 10.89
CA ARG A 182 -8.15 8.87 9.96
C ARG A 182 -8.54 7.65 10.79
N GLY A 183 -9.71 7.74 11.42
CA GLY A 183 -10.12 6.83 12.48
C GLY A 183 -11.27 5.92 12.10
N VAL A 184 -11.26 4.72 12.69
CA VAL A 184 -12.40 3.79 12.71
C VAL A 184 -12.77 3.51 14.16
N GLN A 185 -14.07 3.46 14.44
CA GLN A 185 -14.61 3.09 15.73
C GLN A 185 -15.33 1.75 15.60
N ASP A 186 -14.95 0.78 16.43
CA ASP A 186 -15.59 -0.54 16.51
C ASP A 186 -16.43 -0.65 17.78
N ASP A 187 -17.68 -1.06 17.63
CA ASP A 187 -18.61 -1.30 18.75
C ASP A 187 -18.50 -2.74 19.23
N VAL A 188 -17.65 -2.92 20.23
CA VAL A 188 -17.38 -4.22 20.84
C VAL A 188 -18.35 -4.57 21.97
N SER A 189 -19.33 -3.69 22.25
CA SER A 189 -20.33 -3.92 23.28
C SER A 189 -21.62 -4.51 22.73
N ARG A 190 -21.72 -4.64 21.40
CA ARG A 190 -22.87 -5.23 20.71
C ARG A 190 -22.44 -6.49 19.99
N GLY A 191 -23.00 -7.62 20.42
CA GLY A 191 -22.69 -8.92 19.85
C GLY A 191 -21.44 -9.56 20.45
N PRO A 192 -20.84 -10.56 19.77
CA PRO A 192 -19.67 -11.27 20.29
C PRO A 192 -18.45 -10.36 20.33
N VAL A 193 -17.75 -10.33 21.47
CA VAL A 193 -16.47 -9.62 21.60
C VAL A 193 -15.43 -10.28 20.68
N PRO A 194 -14.73 -9.51 19.81
CA PRO A 194 -13.69 -10.06 18.97
C PRO A 194 -12.55 -10.69 19.77
N THR A 195 -11.97 -11.74 19.20
CA THR A 195 -10.73 -12.32 19.75
C THR A 195 -9.55 -11.37 19.54
N MET A 196 -8.49 -11.52 20.34
CA MET A 196 -7.25 -10.73 20.17
C MET A 196 -6.64 -10.88 18.78
N ASP A 197 -6.69 -12.08 18.20
CA ASP A 197 -6.21 -12.30 16.84
C ASP A 197 -7.06 -11.56 15.81
N TYR A 198 -8.37 -11.46 16.03
CA TYR A 198 -9.27 -10.70 15.17
C TYR A 198 -9.01 -9.20 15.29
N PHE A 199 -8.87 -8.64 16.50
CA PHE A 199 -8.49 -7.22 16.68
C PHE A 199 -7.18 -6.89 15.97
N LYS A 200 -6.15 -7.71 16.15
CA LYS A 200 -4.86 -7.52 15.46
C LYS A 200 -5.01 -7.60 13.94
N LYS A 201 -5.85 -8.53 13.43
CA LYS A 201 -6.16 -8.62 12.01
C LYS A 201 -6.88 -7.37 11.50
N GLU A 202 -7.84 -6.86 12.24
CA GLU A 202 -8.56 -5.64 11.91
C GLU A 202 -7.61 -4.43 11.87
N ILE A 203 -6.82 -4.22 12.92
CA ILE A 203 -5.82 -3.14 12.98
C ILE A 203 -4.85 -3.22 11.80
N ARG A 204 -4.32 -4.42 11.48
CA ARG A 204 -3.44 -4.62 10.31
C ARG A 204 -4.15 -4.30 8.99
N THR A 205 -5.42 -4.65 8.87
CA THR A 205 -6.23 -4.36 7.68
C THR A 205 -6.44 -2.86 7.53
N LEU A 206 -6.83 -2.17 8.60
CA LEU A 206 -7.00 -0.72 8.63
C LEU A 206 -5.69 0.01 8.32
N ALA A 207 -4.57 -0.44 8.91
CA ALA A 207 -3.26 0.11 8.68
C ALA A 207 -2.81 0.00 7.20
N ALA A 208 -3.18 -1.08 6.51
CA ALA A 208 -2.91 -1.25 5.07
C ALA A 208 -3.57 -0.16 4.21
N PHE A 209 -4.67 0.43 4.70
CA PHE A 209 -5.37 1.58 4.09
C PHE A 209 -5.01 2.92 4.73
N LYS A 210 -3.91 2.98 5.50
CA LYS A 210 -3.37 4.18 6.14
C LYS A 210 -4.31 4.82 7.18
N VAL A 211 -5.26 4.06 7.72
CA VAL A 211 -6.03 4.43 8.93
C VAL A 211 -5.05 4.45 10.10
N ASN A 212 -5.11 5.49 10.93
CA ASN A 212 -4.12 5.73 11.99
C ASN A 212 -4.73 5.95 13.38
N VAL A 213 -6.06 5.78 13.50
CA VAL A 213 -6.76 5.77 14.78
C VAL A 213 -7.70 4.57 14.78
N PHE A 214 -7.60 3.74 15.81
CA PHE A 214 -8.57 2.68 16.09
C PHE A 214 -9.18 2.95 17.46
N CYS A 215 -10.49 3.07 17.52
CA CYS A 215 -11.22 3.41 18.73
C CYS A 215 -12.18 2.28 19.08
N LEU A 216 -12.05 1.72 20.28
CA LEU A 216 -13.01 0.76 20.79
C LEU A 216 -14.14 1.52 21.50
N TYR A 217 -15.36 1.33 21.03
CA TYR A 217 -16.53 1.74 21.78
C TYR A 217 -16.89 0.67 22.80
N VAL A 218 -16.83 1.04 24.08
CA VAL A 218 -17.03 0.15 25.21
C VAL A 218 -18.09 0.72 26.13
N GLU A 219 -19.18 -0.01 26.32
CA GLU A 219 -20.22 0.26 27.33
C GLU A 219 -19.96 -0.58 28.59
N HIS A 220 -19.95 -1.91 28.47
CA HIS A 220 -19.95 -2.82 29.62
C HIS A 220 -18.97 -3.99 29.52
N VAL A 221 -18.33 -4.22 28.36
CA VAL A 221 -17.47 -5.41 28.17
C VAL A 221 -16.07 -5.30 28.78
N PHE A 222 -15.67 -4.15 29.31
CA PHE A 222 -14.36 -4.00 29.94
C PHE A 222 -14.36 -4.50 31.39
N LYS A 223 -13.40 -5.36 31.72
CA LYS A 223 -13.23 -5.93 33.06
C LYS A 223 -12.51 -4.96 33.99
N PHE A 224 -13.29 -4.15 34.70
CA PHE A 224 -12.78 -3.25 35.72
C PHE A 224 -12.28 -4.01 36.96
N GLU A 225 -11.15 -3.59 37.55
CA GLU A 225 -10.59 -4.25 38.74
C GLU A 225 -11.50 -4.12 39.99
N LYS A 226 -12.14 -2.96 40.17
CA LYS A 226 -13.00 -2.69 41.33
C LYS A 226 -14.43 -3.22 41.18
N HIS A 227 -14.90 -3.34 39.94
CA HIS A 227 -16.26 -3.72 39.58
C HIS A 227 -16.25 -4.74 38.43
N PRO A 228 -15.66 -5.93 38.64
CA PRO A 228 -15.53 -6.94 37.59
C PRO A 228 -16.88 -7.46 37.07
N GLU A 229 -17.94 -7.35 37.87
CA GLU A 229 -19.32 -7.76 37.56
C GLU A 229 -19.98 -6.96 36.44
N ILE A 230 -19.41 -5.81 36.05
CA ILE A 230 -19.91 -5.02 34.92
C ILE A 230 -19.74 -5.79 33.60
N ALA A 231 -18.62 -6.51 33.47
CA ALA A 231 -18.33 -7.29 32.28
C ALA A 231 -19.03 -8.66 32.34
N PRO A 232 -19.65 -9.10 31.23
CA PRO A 232 -20.26 -10.42 31.16
C PRO A 232 -19.16 -11.50 31.19
N GLU A 233 -19.38 -12.55 31.96
CA GLU A 233 -18.45 -13.68 32.04
C GLU A 233 -18.27 -14.34 30.67
N GLY A 234 -17.02 -14.50 30.24
CA GLY A 234 -16.65 -15.04 28.93
C GLY A 234 -16.74 -14.03 27.78
N GLY A 235 -17.19 -12.80 28.04
CA GLY A 235 -17.33 -11.72 27.07
C GLY A 235 -16.56 -10.47 27.49
N GLU A 236 -15.51 -10.62 28.28
CA GLU A 236 -14.73 -9.51 28.78
C GLU A 236 -13.50 -9.12 27.92
N ILE A 237 -13.15 -7.84 27.99
CA ILE A 237 -11.86 -7.32 27.55
C ILE A 237 -11.10 -6.82 28.77
N THR A 238 -9.88 -7.30 28.96
CA THR A 238 -9.01 -6.96 30.10
C THR A 238 -8.12 -5.75 29.79
N ALA A 239 -7.65 -5.08 30.84
CA ALA A 239 -6.64 -4.02 30.71
C ALA A 239 -5.33 -4.51 30.06
N GLN A 240 -4.96 -5.77 30.25
CA GLN A 240 -3.79 -6.36 29.61
C GLN A 240 -3.99 -6.47 28.09
N GLN A 241 -5.14 -6.97 27.66
CA GLN A 241 -5.50 -7.06 26.24
C GLN A 241 -5.52 -5.69 25.57
N ILE A 242 -6.09 -4.67 26.22
CA ILE A 242 -6.08 -3.29 25.68
C ILE A 242 -4.67 -2.72 25.52
N ARG A 243 -3.73 -3.03 26.42
CA ARG A 243 -2.33 -2.58 26.30
C ARG A 243 -1.53 -3.35 25.25
N GLU A 244 -1.97 -4.57 24.92
CA GLU A 244 -1.34 -5.41 23.90
C GLU A 244 -1.73 -4.99 22.48
N LEU A 245 -2.94 -4.45 22.30
CA LEU A 245 -3.40 -3.85 21.04
C LEU A 245 -2.68 -2.52 20.74
#